data_AF-A0A2N2XT69-F1
#
_entry.id   AF-A0A2N2XT69-F1
#
_cell.length_a   1.000
_cell.length_b   1.000
_cell.length_c   1.000
_cell.angle_alpha   90.00
_cell.angle_beta   90.00
_cell.angle_gamma   90.00
#
_symmetry.space_group_name_H-M   'P 1'
#
loop_
_entity.id
_entity.type
_entity.pdbx_description
1 polymer ?
#
loop_
_entity_poly.entity_id
_entity_poly.type
_entity_poly.pdbx_seq_one_letter_code
_entity_poly.pdbx_strand_id
1 'polypeptide(L)'
;MNMENYKDFRFQKERDFSDLFTDIFVFLKNNYKRLFYLLLLYAGPFFLIDGIVSAYFQNYVYSFSTMNPYSIHEMYGGPFAFLSKFLVWYGAIMLFKVLGYTFISSITYAYISLYAQKGPQFDINEVRPLAFSYFFPFLLASILISIVIVIGTIFCIIPGIYLGICLSFIFIIMIWERKGIGEAFGRCFNVAHKDFWWTLLILLVISVAIGIVAFIIALPMTAISFFGVFTRMSSGDVNSYYFIINVIVSSITNVVVSLLSSVTMVAIALQYFNIVEKEKKSQPDQSPSQTVNL
;
A
#
# COMPACT_ATOMS: atom_id res chain seq x y z
N MET A 1 -9.85 28.31 10.33
CA MET A 1 -10.70 27.37 9.57
C MET A 1 -11.55 26.62 10.59
N ASN A 2 -12.83 26.96 10.64
CA ASN A 2 -13.73 26.80 11.78
C ASN A 2 -14.05 25.34 12.12
N MET A 3 -14.36 25.08 13.39
CA MET A 3 -14.76 23.78 13.96
C MET A 3 -16.10 23.22 13.43
N GLU A 4 -16.73 23.88 12.46
CA GLU A 4 -17.97 23.42 11.80
C GLU A 4 -17.75 22.26 10.81
N ASN A 5 -16.56 22.12 10.22
CA ASN A 5 -16.24 21.04 9.27
C ASN A 5 -16.18 19.64 9.91
N TYR A 6 -16.31 19.52 11.23
CA TYR A 6 -16.32 18.23 11.93
C TYR A 6 -17.65 17.48 11.75
N LYS A 7 -18.75 18.17 11.45
CA LYS A 7 -20.10 17.58 11.54
C LYS A 7 -20.61 16.87 10.28
N ASP A 8 -19.96 16.99 9.12
CA ASP A 8 -20.58 16.59 7.84
C ASP A 8 -19.78 15.58 6.99
N PHE A 9 -18.66 15.05 7.51
CA PHE A 9 -17.92 14.00 6.79
C PHE A 9 -18.63 12.64 6.93
N ARG A 10 -19.07 12.09 5.80
CA ARG A 10 -19.65 10.73 5.70
C ARG A 10 -19.12 10.02 4.46
N PHE A 11 -18.80 8.73 4.58
CA PHE A 11 -18.31 7.96 3.42
C PHE A 11 -19.36 7.83 2.31
N GLN A 12 -20.62 7.59 2.66
CA GLN A 12 -21.73 7.41 1.72
C GLN A 12 -22.25 8.77 1.22
N LYS A 13 -21.51 9.37 0.29
CA LYS A 13 -21.81 10.67 -0.31
C LYS A 13 -21.31 10.67 -1.75
N GLU A 14 -22.13 11.19 -2.66
CA GLU A 14 -21.70 11.53 -4.01
C GLU A 14 -20.79 12.75 -3.98
N ARG A 15 -19.68 12.68 -4.72
CA ARG A 15 -18.61 13.65 -4.70
C ARG A 15 -18.20 14.02 -6.10
N ASP A 16 -18.05 15.32 -6.31
CA ASP A 16 -17.25 15.84 -7.40
C ASP A 16 -15.76 15.61 -7.14
N PHE A 17 -14.95 15.79 -8.18
CA PHE A 17 -13.50 15.55 -8.12
C PHE A 17 -12.85 16.34 -6.97
N SER A 18 -13.09 17.65 -6.88
CA SER A 18 -12.52 18.51 -5.83
C SER A 18 -12.97 18.11 -4.41
N ASP A 19 -14.24 17.74 -4.27
CA ASP A 19 -14.81 17.29 -2.99
C ASP A 19 -14.14 16.00 -2.53
N LEU A 20 -13.83 15.08 -3.45
CA LEU A 20 -13.16 13.83 -3.12
C LEU A 20 -11.75 14.07 -2.56
N PHE A 21 -10.95 14.94 -3.15
CA PHE A 21 -9.64 15.29 -2.60
C PHE A 21 -9.76 15.97 -1.24
N THR A 22 -10.69 16.92 -1.12
CA THR A 22 -10.94 17.61 0.16
C THR A 22 -11.30 16.60 1.25
N ASP A 23 -12.19 15.66 0.94
CA ASP A 23 -12.64 14.61 1.85
C ASP A 23 -11.51 13.62 2.24
N ILE A 24 -10.60 13.29 1.31
CA ILE A 24 -9.38 12.52 1.65
C ILE A 24 -8.58 13.24 2.74
N PHE A 25 -8.29 14.53 2.54
CA PHE A 25 -7.51 15.31 3.50
C PHE A 25 -8.24 15.49 4.83
N VAL A 26 -9.55 15.77 4.81
CA VAL A 26 -10.38 15.90 6.02
C VAL A 26 -10.38 14.59 6.80
N PHE A 27 -10.61 13.46 6.13
CA PHE A 27 -10.60 12.15 6.78
C PHE A 27 -9.25 11.84 7.43
N LEU A 28 -8.16 11.99 6.66
CA LEU A 28 -6.81 11.73 7.15
C LEU A 28 -6.46 12.65 8.31
N LYS A 29 -6.70 13.96 8.20
CA LYS A 29 -6.43 14.93 9.25
C LYS A 29 -7.23 14.66 10.53
N ASN A 30 -8.47 14.18 10.41
CA ASN A 30 -9.30 13.89 11.58
C ASN A 30 -8.91 12.57 12.26
N ASN A 31 -8.35 11.62 11.50
CA ASN A 31 -8.10 10.26 11.97
C ASN A 31 -6.61 9.87 12.05
N TYR A 32 -5.67 10.76 11.69
CA TYR A 32 -4.25 10.39 11.53
C TYR A 32 -3.68 9.74 12.78
N LYS A 33 -3.98 10.26 13.99
CA LYS A 33 -3.44 9.67 15.23
C LYS A 33 -3.88 8.23 15.43
N ARG A 34 -5.19 7.97 15.29
CA ARG A 34 -5.79 6.64 15.51
C ARG A 34 -5.35 5.66 14.42
N LEU A 35 -5.48 6.08 13.16
CA LEU A 35 -5.16 5.23 12.01
C LEU A 35 -3.65 4.96 11.93
N PHE A 36 -2.80 5.99 12.05
CA PHE A 36 -1.34 5.83 12.00
C PHE A 36 -0.83 4.98 13.15
N TYR A 37 -1.37 5.13 14.36
CA TYR A 37 -1.00 4.28 15.50
C TYR A 37 -1.27 2.79 15.22
N LEU A 38 -2.46 2.45 14.71
CA LEU A 38 -2.80 1.07 14.36
C LEU A 38 -1.89 0.53 13.24
N LEU A 39 -1.68 1.32 12.19
CA LEU A 39 -0.81 0.91 11.09
C LEU A 39 0.64 0.71 11.55
N LEU A 40 1.18 1.62 12.36
CA LEU A 40 2.52 1.52 12.92
C LEU A 40 2.66 0.30 13.83
N LEU A 41 1.65 0.01 14.67
CA LEU A 41 1.68 -1.11 15.61
C LEU A 41 1.67 -2.47 14.89
N TYR A 42 0.83 -2.63 13.86
CA TYR A 42 0.61 -3.92 13.22
C TYR A 42 1.41 -4.12 11.93
N ALA A 43 1.49 -3.10 11.06
CA ALA A 43 2.24 -3.19 9.80
C ALA A 43 3.71 -2.76 9.98
N GLY A 44 3.99 -1.84 10.91
CA GLY A 44 5.33 -1.29 11.16
C GLY A 44 6.41 -2.36 11.41
N PRO A 45 6.19 -3.39 12.25
CA PRO A 45 7.20 -4.44 12.47
C PRO A 45 7.66 -5.14 11.18
N PHE A 46 6.74 -5.39 10.24
CA PHE A 46 7.08 -6.02 8.96
C PHE A 46 7.94 -5.10 8.09
N PHE A 47 7.64 -3.80 8.06
CA PHE A 47 8.45 -2.83 7.30
C PHE A 47 9.79 -2.50 7.97
N LEU A 48 9.88 -2.59 9.30
CA LEU A 48 11.15 -2.51 10.01
C LEU A 48 12.07 -3.64 9.59
N ILE A 49 11.58 -4.89 9.60
CA ILE A 49 12.34 -6.06 9.17
C ILE A 49 12.68 -5.95 7.67
N ASP A 50 11.70 -5.58 6.83
CA ASP A 50 11.93 -5.32 5.40
C ASP A 50 13.08 -4.33 5.17
N GLY A 51 13.15 -3.24 5.93
CA GLY A 51 14.24 -2.27 5.81
C GLY A 51 15.60 -2.80 6.27
N ILE A 52 15.63 -3.64 7.32
CA ILE A 52 16.86 -4.33 7.73
C ILE A 52 17.33 -5.25 6.60
N VAL A 53 16.45 -6.14 6.13
CA VAL A 53 16.74 -7.08 5.04
C VAL A 53 17.16 -6.33 3.77
N SER A 54 16.50 -5.21 3.46
CA SER A 54 16.83 -4.34 2.33
C SER A 54 18.22 -3.72 2.45
N ALA A 55 18.66 -3.31 3.65
CA ALA A 55 19.99 -2.77 3.87
C ALA A 55 21.09 -3.83 3.70
N TYR A 56 20.87 -5.05 4.21
CA TYR A 56 21.77 -6.18 3.97
C TYR A 56 21.85 -6.56 2.49
N PHE A 57 20.70 -6.59 1.82
CA PHE A 57 20.63 -6.85 0.39
C PHE A 57 21.34 -5.78 -0.44
N GLN A 58 21.15 -4.49 -0.12
CA GLN A 58 21.89 -3.39 -0.74
C GLN A 58 23.40 -3.56 -0.56
N ASN A 59 23.86 -3.85 0.65
CA ASN A 59 25.27 -4.09 0.92
C ASN A 59 25.82 -5.28 0.09
N TYR A 60 25.06 -6.36 -0.03
CA TYR A 60 25.39 -7.52 -0.87
C TYR A 60 25.53 -7.15 -2.35
N VAL A 61 24.56 -6.41 -2.90
CA VAL A 61 24.58 -5.95 -4.30
C VAL A 61 25.73 -4.98 -4.55
N TYR A 62 25.98 -4.05 -3.62
CA TYR A 62 27.09 -3.10 -3.75
C TYR A 62 28.44 -3.79 -3.75
N SER A 63 28.63 -4.78 -2.87
CA SER A 63 29.87 -5.56 -2.81
C SER A 63 30.15 -6.25 -4.14
N PHE A 64 29.12 -6.86 -4.73
CA PHE A 64 29.21 -7.44 -6.07
C PHE A 64 29.55 -6.41 -7.15
N SER A 65 28.91 -5.24 -7.13
CA SER A 65 29.09 -4.20 -8.17
C SER A 65 30.48 -3.51 -8.17
N THR A 66 31.16 -3.50 -7.02
CA THR A 66 32.48 -2.82 -6.87
C THR A 66 33.66 -3.77 -6.97
N MET A 67 33.43 -5.08 -7.04
CA MET A 67 34.49 -6.09 -7.09
C MET A 67 34.89 -6.41 -8.54
N ASN A 68 36.17 -6.76 -8.74
CA ASN A 68 36.61 -7.26 -10.04
C ASN A 68 36.03 -8.67 -10.31
N PRO A 69 35.74 -9.03 -11.57
CA PRO A 69 35.13 -10.33 -11.91
C PRO A 69 35.86 -11.56 -11.36
N TYR A 70 37.18 -11.48 -11.22
CA TYR A 70 38.01 -12.55 -10.65
C TYR A 70 37.73 -12.76 -9.15
N SER A 71 37.71 -11.68 -8.37
CA SER A 71 37.37 -11.70 -6.93
C SER A 71 35.93 -12.14 -6.65
N ILE A 72 35.00 -11.90 -7.58
CA ILE A 72 33.62 -12.35 -7.47
C ILE A 72 33.53 -13.87 -7.55
N HIS A 73 34.30 -14.50 -8.44
CA HIS A 73 34.30 -15.96 -8.58
C HIS A 73 34.80 -16.64 -7.29
N GLU A 74 35.88 -16.12 -6.70
CA GLU A 74 36.42 -16.64 -5.43
C GLU A 74 35.50 -16.40 -4.23
N MET A 75 34.90 -15.22 -4.10
CA MET A 75 34.08 -14.87 -2.92
C MET A 75 32.63 -15.38 -2.99
N TYR A 76 32.05 -15.41 -4.19
CA TYR A 76 30.63 -15.71 -4.38
C TYR A 76 30.36 -17.01 -5.13
N GLY A 77 31.39 -17.75 -5.58
CA GLY A 77 31.22 -19.04 -6.27
C GLY A 77 30.68 -18.91 -7.71
N GLY A 78 30.86 -17.73 -8.32
CA GLY A 78 30.43 -17.43 -9.69
C GLY A 78 28.99 -16.90 -9.84
N PRO A 79 28.55 -16.64 -11.09
CA PRO A 79 27.27 -15.95 -11.36
C PRO A 79 26.03 -16.66 -10.82
N PHE A 80 26.02 -18.00 -10.85
CA PHE A 80 24.88 -18.80 -10.37
C PHE A 80 24.68 -18.67 -8.85
N ALA A 81 25.78 -18.74 -8.08
CA ALA A 81 25.73 -18.59 -6.63
C ALA A 81 25.45 -17.14 -6.20
N PHE A 82 25.82 -16.16 -7.02
CA PHE A 82 25.35 -14.79 -6.84
C PHE A 82 23.82 -14.68 -7.01
N LEU A 83 23.28 -15.24 -8.11
CA LEU A 83 21.86 -15.22 -8.44
C LEU A 83 21.02 -15.92 -7.36
N SER A 84 21.47 -17.08 -6.85
CA SER A 84 20.73 -17.80 -5.81
C SER A 84 20.61 -16.98 -4.53
N LYS A 85 21.71 -16.39 -4.05
CA LYS A 85 21.71 -15.49 -2.89
C LYS A 85 20.88 -14.24 -3.13
N PHE A 86 20.96 -13.65 -4.33
CA PHE A 86 20.12 -12.52 -4.73
C PHE A 86 18.63 -12.86 -4.59
N LEU A 87 18.20 -14.01 -5.13
CA LEU A 87 16.81 -14.45 -5.07
C LEU A 87 16.34 -14.72 -3.64
N VAL A 88 17.20 -15.27 -2.77
CA VAL A 88 16.87 -15.47 -1.34
C VAL A 88 16.65 -14.14 -0.64
N TRP A 89 17.56 -13.18 -0.79
CA TRP A 89 17.41 -11.85 -0.18
C TRP A 89 16.19 -11.10 -0.73
N TYR A 90 16.01 -11.10 -2.05
CA TYR A 90 14.89 -10.45 -2.70
C TYR A 90 13.55 -11.10 -2.32
N GLY A 91 13.53 -12.44 -2.21
CA GLY A 91 12.37 -13.19 -1.73
C GLY A 91 11.99 -12.83 -0.29
N ALA A 92 12.99 -12.65 0.59
CA ALA A 92 12.75 -12.20 1.96
C ALA A 92 12.16 -10.77 2.02
N ILE A 93 12.69 -9.84 1.23
CA ILE A 93 12.12 -8.47 1.07
C ILE A 93 10.66 -8.56 0.63
N MET A 94 10.39 -9.32 -0.43
CA MET A 94 9.04 -9.48 -0.96
C MET A 94 8.07 -10.08 0.06
N LEU A 95 8.50 -11.08 0.82
CA LEU A 95 7.69 -11.68 1.87
C LEU A 95 7.27 -10.64 2.92
N PHE A 96 8.22 -9.88 3.49
CA PHE A 96 7.89 -8.90 4.52
C PHE A 96 7.07 -7.73 3.97
N LYS A 97 7.31 -7.30 2.72
CA LYS A 97 6.47 -6.30 2.06
C LYS A 97 5.04 -6.78 1.85
N VAL A 98 4.84 -8.00 1.34
CA VAL A 98 3.50 -8.55 1.11
C VAL A 98 2.73 -8.65 2.44
N LEU A 99 3.36 -9.14 3.50
CA LEU A 99 2.75 -9.20 4.83
C LEU A 99 2.42 -7.80 5.37
N GLY A 100 3.35 -6.85 5.27
CA GLY A 100 3.15 -5.47 5.70
C GLY A 100 2.01 -4.77 4.95
N TYR A 101 1.99 -4.85 3.62
CA TYR A 101 0.93 -4.24 2.81
C TYR A 101 -0.44 -4.91 3.02
N THR A 102 -0.46 -6.21 3.36
CA THR A 102 -1.71 -6.91 3.74
C THR A 102 -2.26 -6.37 5.06
N PHE A 103 -1.40 -6.07 6.05
CA PHE A 103 -1.84 -5.40 7.26
C PHE A 103 -2.29 -3.95 7.01
N ILE A 104 -1.58 -3.20 6.17
CA ILE A 104 -2.01 -1.84 5.80
C ILE A 104 -3.42 -1.89 5.18
N SER A 105 -3.66 -2.80 4.23
CA SER A 105 -4.96 -2.91 3.56
C SER A 105 -6.04 -3.38 4.53
N SER A 106 -5.81 -4.44 5.30
CA SER A 106 -6.83 -4.97 6.22
C SER A 106 -7.20 -3.96 7.30
N ILE A 107 -6.23 -3.26 7.90
CA ILE A 107 -6.47 -2.25 8.94
C ILE A 107 -7.15 -1.03 8.36
N THR A 108 -6.65 -0.49 7.24
CA THR A 108 -7.21 0.74 6.64
C THR A 108 -8.66 0.52 6.24
N TYR A 109 -8.96 -0.58 5.53
CA TYR A 109 -10.33 -0.84 5.10
C TYR A 109 -11.25 -1.30 6.24
N ALA A 110 -10.74 -2.00 7.27
CA ALA A 110 -11.53 -2.29 8.47
C ALA A 110 -11.88 -1.01 9.23
N TYR A 111 -10.92 -0.09 9.40
CA TYR A 111 -11.14 1.21 10.01
C TYR A 111 -12.20 2.02 9.24
N ILE A 112 -12.07 2.08 7.91
CA ILE A 112 -13.03 2.78 7.05
C ILE A 112 -14.43 2.14 7.14
N SER A 113 -14.52 0.82 7.12
CA SER A 113 -15.79 0.09 7.22
C SER A 113 -16.50 0.36 8.55
N LEU A 114 -15.77 0.31 9.67
CA LEU A 114 -16.32 0.62 10.99
C LEU A 114 -16.71 2.09 11.12
N TYR A 115 -15.87 3.01 10.64
CA TYR A 115 -16.19 4.44 10.62
C TYR A 115 -17.46 4.70 9.81
N ALA A 116 -17.59 4.08 8.64
CA ALA A 116 -18.74 4.27 7.77
C ALA A 116 -20.05 3.69 8.35
N GLN A 117 -19.97 2.64 9.18
CA GLN A 117 -21.12 2.01 9.84
C GLN A 117 -21.52 2.70 11.16
N LYS A 118 -20.53 3.07 11.98
CA LYS A 118 -20.73 3.52 13.37
C LYS A 118 -20.41 4.99 13.61
N GLY A 119 -19.90 5.69 12.59
CA GLY A 119 -19.47 7.09 12.69
C GLY A 119 -18.09 7.26 13.34
N PRO A 120 -17.66 8.51 13.59
CA PRO A 120 -16.29 8.83 14.03
C PRO A 120 -15.92 8.31 15.43
N GLN A 121 -16.89 8.07 16.30
CA GLN A 121 -16.69 7.69 17.71
C GLN A 121 -16.77 6.18 17.95
N PHE A 122 -16.62 5.36 16.90
CA PHE A 122 -16.60 3.90 17.04
C PHE A 122 -15.42 3.42 17.90
N ASP A 123 -15.57 2.27 18.56
CA ASP A 123 -14.50 1.69 19.39
C ASP A 123 -13.34 1.19 18.52
N ILE A 124 -12.14 1.72 18.79
CA ILE A 124 -10.92 1.37 18.08
C ILE A 124 -10.52 -0.09 18.27
N ASN A 125 -10.94 -0.73 19.37
CA ASN A 125 -10.64 -2.12 19.65
C ASN A 125 -11.35 -3.09 18.69
N GLU A 126 -12.41 -2.63 18.01
CA GLU A 126 -13.11 -3.41 17.00
C GLU A 126 -12.34 -3.51 15.66
N VAL A 127 -11.40 -2.59 15.40
CA VAL A 127 -10.62 -2.61 14.15
C VAL A 127 -9.79 -3.88 14.05
N ARG A 128 -9.15 -4.29 15.16
CA ARG A 128 -8.26 -5.44 15.19
C ARG A 128 -8.97 -6.75 14.80
N PRO A 129 -10.05 -7.20 15.47
CA PRO A 129 -10.69 -8.47 15.13
C PRO A 129 -11.21 -8.47 13.70
N LEU A 130 -11.74 -7.35 13.21
CA LEU A 130 -12.19 -7.23 11.83
C LEU A 130 -11.03 -7.26 10.81
N ALA A 131 -9.93 -6.54 11.07
CA ALA A 131 -8.76 -6.54 10.19
C ALA A 131 -8.11 -7.93 10.13
N PHE A 132 -8.02 -8.62 11.27
CA PHE A 132 -7.41 -9.95 11.36
C PHE A 132 -8.25 -11.03 10.68
N SER A 133 -9.59 -10.94 10.72
CA SER A 133 -10.45 -11.90 10.01
C SER A 133 -10.30 -11.81 8.48
N TYR A 134 -9.95 -10.62 7.96
CA TYR A 134 -9.69 -10.39 6.54
C TYR A 134 -8.21 -10.52 6.13
N PHE A 135 -7.28 -10.75 7.07
CA PHE A 135 -5.85 -10.83 6.76
C PHE A 135 -5.53 -11.90 5.69
N PHE A 136 -5.90 -13.16 5.92
CA PHE A 136 -5.64 -14.24 4.96
C PHE A 136 -6.44 -14.10 3.65
N PRO A 137 -7.74 -13.72 3.67
CA PRO A 137 -8.47 -13.40 2.44
C PRO A 137 -7.79 -12.30 1.62
N PHE A 138 -7.30 -11.23 2.26
CA PHE A 138 -6.61 -10.14 1.56
C PHE A 138 -5.23 -10.58 1.06
N LEU A 139 -4.51 -11.41 1.82
CA LEU A 139 -3.25 -11.98 1.38
C LEU A 139 -3.43 -12.81 0.11
N LEU A 140 -4.40 -13.73 0.10
CA LEU A 140 -4.71 -14.56 -1.06
C LEU A 140 -5.17 -13.72 -2.26
N ALA A 141 -6.06 -12.76 -2.02
CA ALA A 141 -6.50 -11.83 -3.07
C ALA A 141 -5.31 -11.04 -3.64
N SER A 142 -4.39 -10.53 -2.81
CA SER A 142 -3.22 -9.77 -3.25
C SER A 142 -2.32 -10.57 -4.18
N ILE A 143 -2.11 -11.86 -3.89
CA ILE A 143 -1.33 -12.78 -4.74
C ILE A 143 -2.04 -13.00 -6.07
N LEU A 144 -3.34 -13.30 -6.05
CA LEU A 144 -4.14 -13.51 -7.27
C LEU A 144 -4.16 -12.28 -8.18
N ILE A 145 -4.41 -11.10 -7.60
CA ILE A 145 -4.39 -9.82 -8.33
C ILE A 145 -3.02 -9.57 -8.94
N SER A 146 -1.94 -9.81 -8.18
CA SER A 146 -0.57 -9.62 -8.67
C SER A 146 -0.28 -10.51 -9.88
N ILE A 147 -0.69 -11.77 -9.84
CA ILE A 147 -0.54 -12.70 -10.98
C ILE A 147 -1.33 -12.20 -12.19
N VAL A 148 -2.59 -11.80 -12.00
CA VAL A 148 -3.46 -11.30 -13.08
C VAL A 148 -2.89 -10.03 -13.72
N ILE A 149 -2.40 -9.08 -12.92
CA ILE A 149 -1.79 -7.84 -13.41
C ILE A 149 -0.47 -8.11 -14.12
N VAL A 150 0.39 -8.99 -13.58
CA VAL A 150 1.68 -9.33 -14.21
C VAL A 150 1.44 -10.01 -15.56
N ILE A 151 0.54 -11.00 -15.63
CA ILE A 151 0.18 -11.66 -16.89
C ILE A 151 -0.38 -10.62 -17.87
N GLY A 152 -1.34 -9.80 -17.43
CA GLY A 152 -1.92 -8.75 -18.25
C GLY A 152 -0.86 -7.80 -18.83
N THR A 153 0.08 -7.36 -17.99
CA THR A 153 1.16 -6.44 -18.37
C THR A 153 2.17 -7.09 -19.33
N ILE A 154 2.49 -8.37 -19.15
CA ILE A 154 3.38 -9.13 -20.06
C ILE A 154 2.76 -9.21 -21.46
N PHE A 155 1.46 -9.44 -21.57
CA PHE A 155 0.77 -9.47 -22.86
C PHE A 155 0.63 -8.07 -23.48
N CYS A 156 0.29 -7.05 -22.68
CA CYS A 156 0.32 -5.64 -23.08
C CYS A 156 0.18 -4.71 -21.86
N ILE A 157 0.91 -3.58 -21.87
CA ILE A 157 0.90 -2.61 -20.78
C ILE A 157 -0.51 -2.03 -20.54
N ILE A 158 -1.27 -1.77 -21.60
CA ILE A 158 -2.60 -1.13 -21.52
C ILE A 158 -3.61 -2.02 -20.74
N PRO A 159 -3.79 -3.31 -21.07
CA PRO A 159 -4.56 -4.25 -20.25
C PRO A 159 -4.08 -4.33 -18.80
N GLY A 160 -2.77 -4.30 -18.55
CA GLY A 160 -2.21 -4.29 -17.20
C GLY A 160 -2.71 -3.11 -16.36
N ILE A 161 -2.68 -1.89 -16.93
CA ILE A 161 -3.17 -0.68 -16.27
C ILE A 161 -4.68 -0.77 -16.01
N TYR A 162 -5.47 -1.20 -17.00
CA TYR A 162 -6.91 -1.37 -16.86
C TYR A 162 -7.26 -2.35 -15.72
N LEU A 163 -6.61 -3.52 -15.68
CA LEU A 163 -6.79 -4.51 -14.62
C LEU A 163 -6.38 -3.97 -13.25
N GLY A 164 -5.28 -3.22 -13.16
CA GLY A 164 -4.82 -2.60 -11.91
C GLY A 164 -5.84 -1.63 -11.32
N ILE A 165 -6.48 -0.81 -12.16
CA ILE A 165 -7.51 0.14 -11.72
C ILE A 165 -8.77 -0.60 -11.30
N CYS A 166 -9.25 -1.54 -12.12
CA CYS A 166 -10.43 -2.32 -11.81
C CYS A 166 -10.30 -3.08 -10.49
N LEU A 167 -9.19 -3.80 -10.32
CA LEU A 167 -8.95 -4.63 -9.14
C LEU A 167 -8.53 -3.83 -7.90
N SER A 168 -8.26 -2.52 -8.02
CA SER A 168 -7.93 -1.68 -6.86
C SER A 168 -9.05 -1.66 -5.79
N PHE A 169 -10.31 -1.84 -6.21
CA PHE A 169 -11.49 -1.84 -5.34
C PHE A 169 -11.74 -3.16 -4.59
N ILE A 170 -11.00 -4.23 -4.90
CA ILE A 170 -11.34 -5.58 -4.42
C ILE A 170 -11.37 -5.67 -2.90
N PHE A 171 -10.42 -5.06 -2.21
CA PHE A 171 -10.33 -5.13 -0.75
C PHE A 171 -11.49 -4.39 -0.08
N ILE A 172 -11.85 -3.18 -0.55
CA ILE A 172 -12.99 -2.46 0.01
C ILE A 172 -14.30 -3.19 -0.29
N ILE A 173 -14.46 -3.79 -1.48
CA ILE A 173 -15.63 -4.61 -1.81
C ILE A 173 -15.73 -5.84 -0.90
N MET A 174 -14.65 -6.59 -0.70
CA MET A 174 -14.64 -7.78 0.14
C MET A 174 -15.08 -7.50 1.58
N ILE A 175 -14.60 -6.41 2.17
CA ILE A 175 -14.89 -6.09 3.58
C ILE A 175 -16.20 -5.31 3.76
N TRP A 176 -16.54 -4.40 2.85
CA TRP A 176 -17.75 -3.59 2.93
C TRP A 176 -18.99 -4.38 2.49
N GLU A 177 -18.91 -5.09 1.37
CA GLU A 177 -20.00 -5.91 0.85
C GLU A 177 -19.99 -7.34 1.44
N ARG A 178 -19.02 -7.68 2.30
CA ARG A 178 -18.83 -9.02 2.90
C ARG A 178 -18.75 -10.15 1.87
N LYS A 179 -18.17 -9.86 0.71
CA LYS A 179 -18.06 -10.80 -0.42
C LYS A 179 -16.79 -11.63 -0.36
N GLY A 180 -16.90 -12.88 -0.80
CA GLY A 180 -15.74 -13.72 -1.10
C GLY A 180 -14.92 -13.18 -2.27
N ILE A 181 -13.69 -13.70 -2.44
CA ILE A 181 -12.74 -13.22 -3.45
C ILE A 181 -13.35 -13.27 -4.86
N GLY A 182 -13.95 -14.40 -5.26
CA GLY A 182 -14.53 -14.58 -6.60
C GLY A 182 -15.66 -13.60 -6.93
N GLU A 183 -16.59 -13.41 -5.99
CA GLU A 183 -17.69 -12.44 -6.15
C GLU A 183 -17.18 -11.00 -6.17
N ALA A 184 -16.19 -10.68 -5.33
CA ALA A 184 -15.56 -9.37 -5.29
C ALA A 184 -14.84 -9.05 -6.61
N PHE A 185 -14.17 -10.03 -7.22
CA PHE A 185 -13.53 -9.90 -8.53
C PHE A 185 -14.53 -9.43 -9.60
N GLY A 186 -15.69 -10.08 -9.72
CA GLY A 186 -16.73 -9.66 -10.67
C GLY A 186 -17.28 -8.26 -10.37
N ARG A 187 -17.53 -7.96 -9.09
CA ARG A 187 -18.03 -6.64 -8.65
C ARG A 187 -17.04 -5.52 -8.97
N CYS A 188 -15.73 -5.76 -8.91
CA CYS A 188 -14.70 -4.77 -9.24
C CYS A 188 -14.88 -4.19 -10.64
N PHE A 189 -15.08 -5.05 -11.65
CA PHE A 189 -15.29 -4.61 -13.03
C PHE A 189 -16.59 -3.80 -13.19
N ASN A 190 -17.66 -4.22 -12.51
CA ASN A 190 -18.94 -3.51 -12.53
C ASN A 190 -18.85 -2.11 -11.91
N VAL A 191 -18.04 -1.95 -10.86
CA VAL A 191 -17.81 -0.64 -10.21
C VAL A 191 -16.89 0.22 -11.07
N ALA A 192 -15.71 -0.29 -11.42
CA ALA A 192 -14.67 0.47 -12.08
C ALA A 192 -15.08 0.98 -13.47
N HIS A 193 -15.83 0.19 -14.24
CA HIS A 193 -16.23 0.57 -15.60
C HIS A 193 -17.11 1.84 -15.63
N LYS A 194 -17.88 2.10 -14.57
CA LYS A 194 -18.81 3.24 -14.51
C LYS A 194 -18.12 4.59 -14.44
N ASP A 195 -16.94 4.63 -13.84
CA ASP A 195 -16.22 5.88 -13.59
C ASP A 195 -14.70 5.68 -13.77
N PHE A 196 -14.33 4.89 -14.80
CA PHE A 196 -12.96 4.40 -15.00
C PHE A 196 -11.96 5.54 -15.16
N TRP A 197 -12.21 6.49 -16.08
CA TRP A 197 -11.30 7.60 -16.36
C TRP A 197 -11.12 8.52 -15.16
N TRP A 198 -12.20 8.74 -14.39
CA TRP A 198 -12.14 9.51 -13.16
C TRP A 198 -11.36 8.77 -12.07
N THR A 199 -11.56 7.46 -11.93
CA THR A 199 -10.80 6.62 -11.01
C THR A 199 -9.32 6.62 -11.38
N LEU A 200 -8.98 6.46 -12.67
CA LEU A 200 -7.62 6.56 -13.18
C LEU A 200 -6.98 7.90 -12.81
N LEU A 201 -7.67 9.01 -13.05
CA LEU A 201 -7.17 10.36 -12.76
C LEU A 201 -6.93 10.56 -11.25
N ILE A 202 -7.86 10.11 -10.40
CA ILE A 202 -7.71 10.20 -8.93
C ILE A 202 -6.48 9.41 -8.47
N LEU A 203 -6.34 8.16 -8.92
CA LEU A 203 -5.21 7.31 -8.55
C LEU A 203 -3.89 7.86 -9.10
N LEU A 204 -3.89 8.44 -10.30
CA LEU A 204 -2.72 9.10 -10.87
C LEU A 204 -2.30 10.31 -10.03
N VAL A 205 -3.21 11.21 -9.69
CA VAL A 205 -2.88 12.40 -8.89
C VAL A 205 -2.41 12.02 -7.49
N ILE A 206 -3.09 11.08 -6.82
CA ILE A 206 -2.68 10.60 -5.49
C ILE A 206 -1.32 9.89 -5.54
N SER A 207 -1.07 9.07 -6.56
CA SER A 207 0.22 8.37 -6.70
C SER A 207 1.38 9.33 -6.98
N VAL A 208 1.17 10.37 -7.79
CA VAL A 208 2.18 11.43 -8.00
C VAL A 208 2.44 12.19 -6.70
N ALA A 209 1.40 12.60 -5.97
CA ALA A 209 1.55 13.31 -4.70
C ALA A 209 2.32 12.47 -3.66
N ILE A 210 1.93 11.21 -3.48
CA ILE A 210 2.64 10.27 -2.59
C ILE A 210 4.07 10.03 -3.08
N GLY A 211 4.28 9.90 -4.39
CA GLY A 211 5.59 9.70 -5.00
C GLY A 211 6.55 10.84 -4.70
N ILE A 212 6.09 12.10 -4.76
CA ILE A 212 6.91 13.27 -4.39
C ILE A 212 7.29 13.21 -2.91
N VAL A 213 6.34 12.94 -2.02
CA VAL A 213 6.59 12.86 -0.58
C VAL A 213 7.54 11.70 -0.26
N ALA A 214 7.31 10.53 -0.85
CA ALA A 214 8.16 9.36 -0.69
C ALA A 214 9.58 9.60 -1.21
N PHE A 215 9.73 10.29 -2.34
CA PHE A 215 11.03 10.67 -2.89
C PHE A 215 11.81 11.54 -1.90
N ILE A 216 11.19 12.58 -1.33
CA ILE A 216 11.81 13.46 -0.33
C ILE A 216 12.26 12.65 0.90
N ILE A 217 11.41 11.76 1.40
CA ILE A 217 11.72 10.91 2.57
C ILE A 217 12.84 9.91 2.26
N ALA A 218 12.97 9.46 1.01
CA ALA A 218 14.02 8.54 0.58
C ALA A 218 15.37 9.21 0.32
N LEU A 219 15.44 10.55 0.20
CA LEU A 219 16.71 11.27 -0.07
C LEU A 219 17.84 10.97 0.91
N PRO A 220 17.62 10.90 2.24
CA PRO A 220 18.69 10.53 3.18
C PRO A 220 19.23 9.13 2.91
N MET A 221 18.34 8.17 2.61
CA MET A 221 18.72 6.80 2.29
C MET A 221 19.58 6.75 1.01
N THR A 222 19.16 7.43 -0.05
CA THR A 222 19.92 7.46 -1.31
C THR A 222 21.26 8.16 -1.17
N ALA A 223 21.31 9.27 -0.42
CA ALA A 223 22.55 9.98 -0.11
C ALA A 223 23.52 9.07 0.65
N ILE A 224 23.05 8.40 1.70
CA ILE A 224 23.85 7.41 2.44
C ILE A 224 24.35 6.35 1.47
N SER A 225 23.48 5.68 0.72
CA SER A 225 23.87 4.65 -0.26
C SER A 225 24.95 5.12 -1.24
N PHE A 226 24.82 6.35 -1.77
CA PHE A 226 25.83 6.96 -2.63
C PHE A 226 27.18 7.13 -1.93
N PHE A 227 27.21 7.68 -0.72
CA PHE A 227 28.44 7.84 0.06
C PHE A 227 29.11 6.49 0.37
N GLY A 228 28.34 5.43 0.60
CA GLY A 228 28.87 4.09 0.84
C GLY A 228 29.60 3.52 -0.35
N VAL A 229 29.00 3.62 -1.54
CA VAL A 229 29.62 3.18 -2.80
C VAL A 229 30.86 4.01 -3.09
N PHE A 230 30.76 5.34 -3.00
CA PHE A 230 31.88 6.25 -3.25
C PHE A 230 33.09 5.97 -2.33
N THR A 231 32.82 5.80 -1.03
CA THR A 231 33.87 5.47 -0.05
C THR A 231 34.51 4.13 -0.38
N ARG A 232 33.71 3.09 -0.69
CA ARG A 232 34.24 1.78 -1.09
C ARG A 232 35.17 1.86 -2.30
N MET A 233 34.79 2.63 -3.31
CA MET A 233 35.58 2.81 -4.53
C MET A 233 36.87 3.59 -4.27
N SER A 234 36.85 4.54 -3.33
CA SER A 234 37.98 5.44 -3.05
C SER A 234 38.99 4.84 -2.07
N SER A 235 38.52 4.21 -1.00
CA SER A 235 39.36 3.69 0.10
C SER A 235 39.43 2.16 0.18
N GLY A 236 38.69 1.43 -0.67
CA GLY A 236 38.65 -0.04 -0.66
C GLY A 236 37.86 -0.66 0.50
N ASP A 237 37.55 0.12 1.53
CA ASP A 237 36.79 -0.31 2.70
C ASP A 237 35.69 0.70 3.07
N VAL A 238 34.60 0.20 3.65
CA VAL A 238 33.46 0.98 4.14
C VAL A 238 33.31 0.72 5.63
N ASN A 239 33.51 1.77 6.42
CA ASN A 239 33.45 1.72 7.87
C ASN A 239 32.16 1.04 8.38
N SER A 240 32.26 0.14 9.37
CA SER A 240 31.12 -0.55 9.97
C SER A 240 30.03 0.39 10.51
N TYR A 241 30.37 1.61 10.94
CA TYR A 241 29.38 2.63 11.36
C TYR A 241 28.44 3.04 10.22
N TYR A 242 28.94 3.09 8.97
CA TYR A 242 28.13 3.41 7.81
C TYR A 242 27.03 2.37 7.59
N PHE A 243 27.36 1.09 7.74
CA PHE A 243 26.39 0.02 7.57
C PHE A 243 25.25 0.11 8.60
N ILE A 244 25.58 0.38 9.86
CA ILE A 244 24.59 0.56 10.93
C ILE A 244 23.66 1.73 10.62
N ILE A 245 24.21 2.87 10.15
CA ILE A 245 23.42 4.03 9.74
C ILE A 245 22.51 3.68 8.56
N ASN A 246 23.00 2.95 7.55
CA ASN A 246 22.21 2.52 6.41
C ASN A 246 21.04 1.63 6.82
N VAL A 247 21.26 0.68 7.74
CA VAL A 247 20.20 -0.18 8.30
C VAL A 247 19.12 0.67 8.98
N ILE A 248 19.51 1.57 9.89
CA ILE A 248 18.56 2.41 10.64
C ILE A 248 17.74 3.29 9.69
N VAL A 249 18.42 3.96 8.75
CA VAL A 249 17.75 4.87 7.80
C VAL A 249 16.85 4.09 6.84
N SER A 250 17.29 2.94 6.31
CA SER A 250 16.47 2.11 5.43
C SER A 250 15.22 1.58 6.14
N SER A 251 15.34 1.14 7.40
CA SER A 251 14.21 0.71 8.22
C SER A 251 13.20 1.83 8.47
N ILE A 252 13.66 3.02 8.88
CA ILE A 252 12.76 4.16 9.12
C ILE A 252 12.10 4.58 7.80
N THR A 253 12.87 4.72 6.72
CA THR A 253 12.35 5.10 5.41
C THR A 253 11.30 4.11 4.91
N ASN A 254 11.55 2.81 4.96
CA ASN A 254 10.59 1.81 4.50
C ASN A 254 9.31 1.82 5.33
N VAL A 255 9.38 1.99 6.66
CA VAL A 255 8.18 2.15 7.48
C VAL A 255 7.40 3.38 7.05
N VAL A 256 8.02 4.56 7.01
CA VAL A 256 7.31 5.81 6.73
C VAL A 256 6.72 5.81 5.32
N VAL A 257 7.51 5.43 4.31
CA VAL A 257 7.07 5.39 2.90
C VAL A 257 5.94 4.39 2.70
N SER A 258 6.03 3.18 3.28
CA SER A 258 4.97 2.19 3.14
C SER A 258 3.66 2.64 3.77
N LEU A 259 3.71 3.33 4.91
CA LEU A 259 2.51 3.86 5.58
C LEU A 259 1.77 4.91 4.74
N LEU A 260 2.44 5.62 3.83
CA LEU A 260 1.78 6.55 2.90
C LEU A 260 0.81 5.84 1.95
N SER A 261 0.98 4.53 1.69
CA SER A 261 0.06 3.77 0.84
C SER A 261 -1.37 3.70 1.38
N SER A 262 -1.56 3.92 2.69
CA SER A 262 -2.89 4.05 3.29
C SER A 262 -3.69 5.21 2.69
N VAL A 263 -3.03 6.29 2.26
CA VAL A 263 -3.66 7.45 1.59
C VAL A 263 -4.32 7.02 0.29
N THR A 264 -3.65 6.18 -0.51
CA THR A 264 -4.22 5.60 -1.73
C THR A 264 -5.44 4.74 -1.41
N MET A 265 -5.40 3.97 -0.33
CA MET A 265 -6.55 3.13 0.08
C MET A 265 -7.75 3.97 0.55
N VAL A 266 -7.51 5.09 1.24
CA VAL A 266 -8.57 6.06 1.55
C VAL A 266 -9.19 6.62 0.27
N ALA A 267 -8.37 7.00 -0.72
CA ALA A 267 -8.83 7.51 -2.00
C ALA A 267 -9.69 6.47 -2.75
N ILE A 268 -9.23 5.21 -2.81
CA ILE A 268 -9.98 4.09 -3.40
C ILE A 268 -11.31 3.89 -2.69
N ALA A 269 -11.33 3.90 -1.36
CA ALA A 269 -12.57 3.72 -0.61
C ALA A 269 -13.57 4.85 -0.84
N LEU A 270 -13.12 6.11 -0.84
CA LEU A 270 -13.99 7.26 -1.12
C LEU A 270 -14.52 7.22 -2.57
N GLN A 271 -13.68 6.84 -3.54
CA GLN A 271 -14.13 6.67 -4.92
C GLN A 271 -15.11 5.49 -5.06
N TYR A 272 -14.90 4.39 -4.34
CA TYR A 272 -15.86 3.30 -4.27
C TYR A 272 -17.23 3.76 -3.78
N PHE A 273 -17.28 4.47 -2.64
CA PHE A 273 -18.54 5.00 -2.12
C PHE A 273 -19.17 6.03 -3.05
N ASN A 274 -18.38 6.85 -3.74
CA ASN A 274 -18.87 7.79 -4.75
C ASN A 274 -19.61 7.06 -5.88
N ILE A 275 -18.99 6.03 -6.46
CA ILE A 275 -19.58 5.25 -7.56
C ILE A 275 -20.84 4.50 -7.10
N VAL A 276 -20.82 3.90 -5.91
CA VAL A 276 -21.98 3.19 -5.35
C VAL A 276 -23.15 4.15 -5.10
N GLU A 277 -22.90 5.37 -4.65
CA GLU A 277 -23.96 6.34 -4.41
C GLU A 277 -24.56 6.89 -5.72
N LYS A 278 -23.73 7.11 -6.75
CA LYS A 278 -24.20 7.42 -8.11
C LYS A 278 -25.08 6.29 -8.69
N GLU A 279 -24.71 5.04 -8.45
CA GLU A 279 -25.49 3.86 -8.85
C GLU A 279 -26.88 3.85 -8.21
N LYS A 280 -26.97 4.08 -6.89
CA LYS A 280 -28.25 4.11 -6.17
C LYS A 280 -29.19 5.20 -6.68
N LYS A 281 -28.69 6.42 -6.93
CA LYS A 281 -29.51 7.52 -7.46
C LYS A 281 -30.02 7.25 -8.88
N SER A 282 -29.25 6.53 -9.67
CA SER A 282 -29.62 6.16 -11.04
C SER A 282 -30.65 5.01 -11.09
N GLN A 283 -30.88 4.31 -9.96
CA GLN A 283 -31.85 3.22 -9.82
C GLN A 283 -32.75 3.46 -8.59
N PRO A 284 -33.69 4.42 -8.63
CA PRO A 284 -34.48 4.83 -7.46
C PRO A 284 -35.42 3.75 -6.87
N ASP A 285 -35.67 2.62 -7.56
CA ASP A 285 -36.72 1.65 -7.21
C ASP A 285 -36.25 0.37 -6.47
N GLN A 286 -35.15 0.43 -5.73
CA GLN A 286 -34.84 -0.61 -4.72
C GLN A 286 -34.57 0.02 -3.36
N SER A 287 -35.65 0.43 -2.68
CA SER A 287 -35.62 0.68 -1.24
C SER A 287 -35.09 -0.57 -0.52
N PRO A 288 -34.15 -0.47 0.43
CA PRO A 288 -33.84 -1.60 1.28
C PRO A 288 -35.01 -1.84 2.24
N SER A 289 -35.89 -2.77 1.87
CA SER A 289 -36.61 -3.54 2.87
C SER A 289 -35.58 -4.33 3.67
N GLN A 290 -35.65 -4.17 4.99
CA GLN A 290 -34.95 -4.91 6.03
C GLN A 290 -33.54 -4.40 6.38
N THR A 291 -33.54 -3.43 7.29
CA THR A 291 -32.80 -3.56 8.55
C THR A 291 -32.79 -5.03 9.01
N VAL A 292 -31.69 -5.74 8.78
CA VAL A 292 -31.45 -7.01 9.47
C VAL A 292 -31.06 -6.65 10.89
N ASN A 293 -32.01 -6.92 11.77
CA ASN A 293 -31.90 -6.85 13.21
C ASN A 293 -30.88 -7.88 13.74
N LEU A 294 -30.18 -7.47 14.80
CA LEU A 294 -29.37 -8.23 15.77
C LEU A 294 -28.00 -8.73 15.32
#